data_AF-A0A258CP44-F1
#
_entry.id   AF-A0A258CP44-F1
#
_cell.length_a   1.000
_cell.length_b   1.000
_cell.length_c   1.000
_cell.angle_alpha   90.00
_cell.angle_beta   90.00
_cell.angle_gamma   90.00
#
_symmetry.space_group_name_H-M   'P 1'
#
loop_
_entity.id
_entity.type
_entity.pdbx_description
1 polymer ?
#
loop_
_entity_poly.entity_id
_entity_poly.type
_entity_poly.pdbx_seq_one_letter_code
_entity_poly.pdbx_strand_id
1 'polypeptide(L)'
;AMVAAGGGVGIVPEATALRHRRALPLATLRLTEPWSFRELALYVRDSRRLPKPARQLFEALREASETSATSAAGGARRRRPTE
;
A
#
# COMPACT_ATOMS: atom_id res chain seq x y z
N ALA A 1 2.39 6.87 17.28
CA ALA A 1 2.56 7.25 18.68
C ALA A 1 3.54 6.33 19.41
N MET A 2 3.27 5.03 19.58
CA MET A 2 4.16 4.11 20.32
C MET A 2 5.63 4.12 19.88
N VAL A 3 5.91 3.89 18.59
CA VAL A 3 7.29 3.88 18.06
C VAL A 3 7.96 5.25 18.25
N ALA A 4 7.24 6.34 18.01
CA ALA A 4 7.75 7.69 18.21
C ALA A 4 8.01 8.02 19.70
N ALA A 5 7.34 7.32 20.61
CA ALA A 5 7.54 7.41 22.06
C ALA A 5 8.60 6.42 22.58
N GLY A 6 9.35 5.74 21.70
CA GLY A 6 10.40 4.80 22.09
C GLY A 6 9.92 3.39 22.44
N GLY A 7 8.65 3.06 22.18
CA GLY A 7 8.06 1.76 22.51
C GLY A 7 8.47 0.58 21.63
N GLY A 8 9.48 0.72 20.77
CA GLY A 8 10.00 -0.35 19.91
C GLY A 8 10.00 -0.03 18.41
N VAL A 9 9.92 -1.07 17.57
CA VAL A 9 9.97 -1.00 16.10
C VAL A 9 8.65 -1.46 15.50
N GLY A 10 8.22 -0.83 14.41
CA GLY A 10 7.03 -1.23 13.65
C GLY A 10 7.39 -1.58 12.20
N ILE A 11 6.87 -2.70 11.69
CA ILE A 11 6.95 -3.08 10.28
C ILE A 11 5.62 -2.72 9.62
N VAL A 12 5.66 -1.84 8.63
CA VAL A 12 4.47 -1.34 7.92
C VAL A 12 4.78 -1.17 6.43
N PRO A 13 3.76 -1.12 5.54
CA PRO A 13 3.97 -0.74 4.15
C PRO A 13 4.64 0.63 4.02
N GLU A 14 5.46 0.79 2.97
CA GLU A 14 6.21 2.03 2.70
C GLU A 14 5.31 3.28 2.67
N ALA A 15 4.13 3.18 2.05
CA ALA A 15 3.16 4.28 2.00
C ALA A 15 2.67 4.71 3.40
N THR A 16 2.59 3.78 4.36
CA THR A 16 2.23 4.07 5.75
C THR A 16 3.40 4.71 6.48
N ALA A 17 4.63 4.20 6.30
CA ALA A 17 5.83 4.77 6.89
C ALA A 17 6.05 6.22 6.45
N LEU A 18 5.95 6.49 5.14
CA LEU A 18 6.09 7.85 4.58
C LEU A 18 5.03 8.81 5.11
N ARG A 19 3.78 8.37 5.25
CA ARG A 19 2.71 9.18 5.84
C ARG A 19 3.01 9.53 7.30
N HIS A 20 3.44 8.56 8.11
CA HIS A 20 3.71 8.80 9.52
C HIS A 20 4.95 9.65 9.73
N ARG A 21 6.00 9.50 8.90
CA ARG A 21 7.21 10.32 8.97
C ARG A 21 6.93 11.82 8.75
N ARG A 22 5.84 12.18 8.06
CA ARG A 22 5.42 13.60 7.91
C ARG A 22 4.89 14.20 9.21
N ALA A 23 4.34 13.37 10.09
CA ALA A 23 3.65 13.83 11.30
C ALA A 23 4.38 13.46 12.60
N LEU A 24 5.30 12.50 12.56
CA LEU A 24 5.98 11.94 13.72
C LEU A 24 7.50 11.86 13.48
N PRO A 25 8.33 12.03 14.52
CA PRO A 25 9.79 11.96 14.42
C PRO A 25 10.27 10.52 14.32
N LEU A 26 10.01 9.87 13.18
CA LEU A 26 10.34 8.47 12.93
C LEU A 26 11.48 8.35 11.91
N ALA A 27 12.48 7.53 12.25
CA ALA A 27 13.39 6.96 11.27
C ALA A 27 12.69 5.82 10.51
N THR A 28 12.99 5.69 9.22
CA THR A 28 12.39 4.65 8.35
C THR A 28 13.48 3.89 7.62
N LEU A 29 13.47 2.56 7.73
CA LEU A 29 14.33 1.66 6.97
C LEU A 29 13.49 0.89 5.95
N ARG A 30 13.95 0.84 4.69
CA ARG A 30 13.31 0.02 3.65
C ARG A 30 13.79 -1.42 3.75
N LEU A 31 12.85 -2.35 3.77
CA LEU A 31 13.09 -3.78 3.68
C LEU A 31 13.10 -4.19 2.20
N THR A 32 14.01 -5.08 1.82
CA THR A 32 14.23 -5.49 0.42
C THR A 32 14.11 -7.00 0.21
N GLU A 33 13.84 -7.74 1.27
CA GLU A 33 13.70 -9.18 1.26
C GLU A 33 12.36 -9.58 0.61
N PRO A 34 12.28 -10.73 -0.07
CA PRO A 34 11.07 -11.17 -0.76
C PRO A 34 9.82 -11.18 0.12
N TRP A 35 9.98 -11.56 1.38
CA TRP A 35 8.88 -11.61 2.37
C TRP A 35 8.31 -10.24 2.71
N SER A 36 8.97 -9.13 2.37
CA SER A 36 8.52 -7.77 2.69
C SER A 36 7.58 -7.17 1.64
N PHE A 37 7.59 -7.70 0.41
CA PHE A 37 6.73 -7.23 -0.67
C PHE A 37 5.29 -7.71 -0.46
N ARG A 38 4.33 -6.79 -0.56
CA ARG A 38 2.90 -7.07 -0.47
C ARG A 38 2.18 -6.36 -1.59
N GLU A 39 1.27 -7.07 -2.25
CA GLU A 39 0.37 -6.49 -3.23
C GLU A 39 -0.95 -6.11 -2.53
N LEU A 40 -1.38 -4.86 -2.71
CA LEU A 40 -2.70 -4.41 -2.27
C LEU A 40 -3.66 -4.58 -3.45
N ALA A 41 -4.67 -5.44 -3.27
CA ALA A 41 -5.62 -5.77 -4.32
C ALA A 41 -7.06 -5.41 -3.92
N LEU A 42 -7.85 -5.01 -4.91
CA LEU A 42 -9.29 -4.78 -4.79
C LEU A 42 -10.03 -6.05 -5.24
N TYR A 43 -10.82 -6.65 -4.35
CA TYR A 43 -11.59 -7.85 -4.65
C TYR A 43 -13.10 -7.59 -4.57
N VAL A 44 -13.81 -8.02 -5.61
CA VAL A 44 -15.26 -8.06 -5.65
C VAL A 44 -15.68 -9.32 -6.40
N ARG A 45 -16.76 -9.98 -5.97
CA ARG A 45 -17.27 -11.17 -6.65
C ARG A 45 -17.82 -10.83 -8.04
N ASP A 46 -18.58 -9.74 -8.14
CA ASP A 46 -19.14 -9.19 -9.37
C ASP A 46 -19.35 -7.68 -9.18
N SER A 47 -18.58 -6.85 -9.90
CA SER A 47 -18.64 -5.39 -9.78
C SER A 47 -19.99 -4.80 -10.22
N ARG A 48 -20.74 -5.49 -11.09
CA ARG A 48 -22.05 -5.04 -11.58
C ARG A 48 -23.14 -5.20 -10.52
N ARG A 49 -22.96 -6.16 -9.60
CA ARG A 49 -23.89 -6.44 -8.49
C ARG A 49 -23.70 -5.54 -7.27
N LEU A 50 -22.67 -4.68 -7.27
CA LEU A 50 -22.46 -3.73 -6.19
C LEU A 50 -23.62 -2.70 -6.13
N PRO A 51 -24.14 -2.37 -4.93
CA PRO A 51 -24.98 -1.20 -4.75
C PRO A 51 -24.29 0.05 -5.28
N LYS A 52 -25.07 1.01 -5.78
CA LYS A 52 -24.56 2.26 -6.39
C LYS A 52 -23.40 2.92 -5.61
N PRO A 53 -23.50 3.17 -4.28
CA PRO A 53 -22.39 3.79 -3.54
C PRO A 53 -21.13 2.93 -3.49
N ALA A 54 -21.26 1.61 -3.35
CA ALA A 54 -20.11 0.70 -3.34
C ALA A 54 -19.43 0.61 -4.71
N ARG A 55 -20.21 0.63 -5.80
CA ARG A 55 -19.67 0.67 -7.17
C ARG A 55 -18.89 1.96 -7.44
N GLN A 56 -19.42 3.10 -7.00
CA GLN A 56 -18.72 4.38 -7.12
C GLN A 56 -17.38 4.38 -6.38
N LEU A 57 -17.34 3.84 -5.16
CA LEU A 57 -16.10 3.68 -4.41
C LEU A 57 -15.13 2.72 -5.12
N PHE A 58 -15.62 1.59 -5.62
CA PHE A 58 -14.80 0.61 -6.32
C PHE A 58 -14.10 1.21 -7.53
N GLU A 59 -14.83 1.94 -8.39
CA GLU A 59 -14.24 2.61 -9.56
C GLU A 59 -13.24 3.70 -9.15
N ALA A 60 -13.56 4.53 -8.16
CA ALA A 60 -12.65 5.57 -7.69
C ALA A 60 -11.33 4.98 -7.13
N LEU A 61 -11.41 3.87 -6.38
CA LEU A 61 -10.24 3.16 -5.88
C LEU A 61 -9.45 2.49 -7.00
N ARG A 62 -10.13 1.98 -8.04
CA ARG A 62 -9.49 1.38 -9.22
C ARG A 62 -8.66 2.42 -9.97
N GLU A 63 -9.25 3.57 -10.29
CA GLU A 63 -8.56 4.71 -10.94
C GLU A 63 -7.38 5.23 -10.10
N ALA A 64 -7.56 5.35 -8.78
CA ALA A 64 -6.48 5.76 -7.86
C ALA A 64 -5.33 4.75 -7.83
N SER A 65 -5.62 3.46 -7.97
CA SER A 65 -4.60 2.40 -8.01
C SER A 65 -3.76 2.42 -9.28
N GLU A 66 -4.38 2.72 -10.44
CA GLU A 66 -3.70 2.89 -11.73
C GLU A 66 -2.74 4.10 -11.70
N THR A 67 -3.17 5.19 -11.07
CA THR A 67 -2.34 6.39 -10.84
C THR A 67 -1.12 6.06 -9.97
N SER A 68 -1.33 5.31 -8.89
CA SER A 68 -0.27 4.89 -7.97
C SER A 68 0.70 3.89 -8.61
N ALA A 69 0.20 2.96 -9.43
CA ALA A 69 1.01 2.00 -10.18
C ALA A 69 1.92 2.69 -11.20
N THR A 70 1.43 3.73 -11.88
CA THR A 70 2.23 4.55 -12.80
C THR A 70 3.38 5.26 -12.08
N SER A 71 3.14 5.79 -10.87
CA SER A 71 4.21 6.38 -10.03
C SER A 71 5.20 5.34 -9.50
N ALA A 72 4.76 4.10 -9.24
CA ALA A 72 5.62 3.02 -8.75
C ALA A 72 6.46 2.35 -9.86
N ALA A 73 5.97 2.37 -11.11
CA ALA A 73 6.64 1.79 -12.28
C ALA A 73 7.99 2.45 -12.61
N GLY A 74 8.25 3.66 -12.09
CA GLY A 74 9.56 4.32 -12.17
C GLY A 74 10.66 3.67 -11.32
N GLY A 75 10.37 2.66 -10.47
CA GLY A 75 11.34 2.16 -9.48
C GLY A 75 11.41 0.65 -9.23
N ALA A 76 10.54 -0.21 -9.77
CA ALA A 76 10.58 -1.64 -9.42
C ALA A 76 10.16 -2.58 -10.55
N ARG A 77 11.15 -3.26 -11.13
CA ARG A 77 10.97 -4.41 -12.04
C ARG A 77 10.30 -5.55 -11.23
N ARG A 78 8.98 -5.72 -11.39
CA ARG A 78 8.18 -6.79 -10.77
C ARG A 78 8.81 -8.16 -11.05
N ARG A 79 9.45 -8.79 -10.05
CA ARG A 79 9.74 -10.23 -10.08
C ARG A 79 8.52 -10.96 -9.54
N ARG A 80 7.93 -11.84 -10.35
CA ARG A 80 6.84 -12.73 -9.92
C ARG A 80 7.36 -13.66 -8.80
N PRO A 81 6.56 -13.97 -7.77
CA PRO A 81 6.83 -15.12 -6.92
C PRO A 81 6.63 -16.41 -7.76
N THR A 82 7.65 -17.26 -7.79
CA THR A 82 7.50 -18.68 -8.15
C THR A 82 6.90 -19.41 -6.97
N GLU A 83 5.79 -20.11 -7.24
CA GLU A 83 5.15 -21.23 -6.54
C GLU A 83 4.90 -21.14 -5.02
#